data_AF-A0A0Q5FNH6-F1
#
_entry.id   AF-A0A0Q5FNH6-F1
#
_cell.length_a   1.000
_cell.length_b   1.000
_cell.length_c   1.000
_cell.angle_alpha   90.00
_cell.angle_beta   90.00
_cell.angle_gamma   90.00
#
_symmetry.space_group_name_H-M   'P 1'
#
loop_
_entity.id
_entity.type
_entity.pdbx_description
1 polymer ?
#
loop_
_entity_poly.entity_id
_entity_poly.type
_entity_poly.pdbx_seq_one_letter_code
_entity_poly.pdbx_strand_id
1 'polypeptide(L)'
;MTTTNALRHTPIHNGRPAWRRFHGPKEVRVTDNGDIVIDIRDMLDGEDASKKLQEWAAVRGFDLSGLDLNYAAAVLWVYTVNFAREEEPEDSPIHEDIHALYRREPSDVDLRIRVDGDYAAAVLTSVLEGRPIEPGEGTDHSSR
;
A
#
# COMPACT_ATOMS: atom_id res chain seq x y z
N MET A 1 -19.05 -22.24 -20.53
CA MET A 1 -17.58 -22.10 -20.48
C MET A 1 -17.32 -21.06 -19.41
N THR A 2 -16.92 -21.52 -18.23
CA THR A 2 -16.73 -20.67 -17.05
C THR A 2 -15.23 -20.51 -16.91
N THR A 3 -14.69 -19.40 -17.41
CA THR A 3 -13.29 -19.06 -17.17
C THR A 3 -13.22 -18.54 -15.75
N THR A 4 -12.86 -19.42 -14.81
CA THR A 4 -12.54 -19.08 -13.44
C THR A 4 -11.35 -18.13 -13.47
N ASN A 5 -11.61 -16.83 -13.30
CA ASN A 5 -10.57 -15.87 -12.97
C ASN A 5 -10.01 -16.28 -11.61
N ALA A 6 -8.80 -16.84 -11.61
CA ALA A 6 -8.04 -17.06 -10.40
C ALA A 6 -7.85 -15.70 -9.71
N LEU A 7 -8.49 -15.51 -8.56
CA LEU A 7 -8.24 -14.41 -7.64
C LEU A 7 -6.74 -14.40 -7.34
N ARG A 8 -6.02 -13.40 -7.85
CA ARG A 8 -4.60 -13.22 -7.54
C ARG A 8 -4.47 -12.64 -6.12
N HIS A 9 -3.50 -13.20 -5.42
CA HIS A 9 -3.36 -13.23 -3.97
C HIS A 9 -3.14 -11.86 -3.35
N THR A 10 -4.07 -11.39 -2.51
CA THR A 10 -3.74 -10.34 -1.55
C THR A 10 -2.68 -10.87 -0.60
N PRO A 11 -1.53 -10.20 -0.46
CA PRO A 11 -0.55 -10.60 0.53
C PRO A 11 -1.25 -10.64 1.89
N ILE A 12 -1.19 -11.79 2.57
CA ILE A 12 -1.74 -11.91 3.92
C ILE A 12 -0.60 -11.68 4.91
N HIS A 13 -0.80 -10.76 5.84
CA HIS A 13 0.09 -10.53 6.96
C HIS A 13 -0.69 -10.80 8.25
N ASN A 14 -0.19 -11.71 9.09
CA ASN A 14 -0.83 -12.10 10.35
C ASN A 14 -2.32 -12.51 10.20
N GLY A 15 -2.68 -13.22 9.12
CA GLY A 15 -4.04 -13.67 8.86
C GLY A 15 -5.00 -12.57 8.38
N ARG A 16 -4.50 -11.38 8.03
CA ARG A 16 -5.28 -10.26 7.48
C ARG A 16 -4.69 -9.80 6.15
N PRO A 17 -5.51 -9.25 5.24
CA PRO A 17 -4.98 -8.59 4.05
C PRO A 17 -4.01 -7.47 4.43
N ALA A 18 -2.80 -7.54 3.89
CA ALA A 18 -1.73 -6.55 4.07
C ALA A 18 -2.14 -5.16 3.59
N TRP A 19 -3.10 -5.08 2.67
CA TRP A 19 -3.72 -3.84 2.26
C TRP A 19 -5.17 -4.07 1.80
N ARG A 20 -5.96 -2.99 1.71
CA ARG A 20 -7.29 -2.94 1.08
C ARG A 20 -7.57 -1.54 0.54
N ARG A 21 -8.47 -1.40 -0.44
CA ARG A 21 -8.98 -0.09 -0.85
C ARG A 21 -9.67 0.62 0.32
N PHE A 22 -9.41 1.91 0.46
CA PHE A 22 -9.93 2.76 1.53
C PHE A 22 -10.98 3.74 0.99
N HIS A 23 -12.19 3.67 1.55
CA HIS A 23 -13.33 4.50 1.15
C HIS A 23 -13.77 5.49 2.24
N GLY A 24 -12.95 5.71 3.27
CA GLY A 24 -13.25 6.62 4.37
C GLY A 24 -13.09 8.10 4.02
N PRO A 25 -13.15 9.01 5.02
CA PRO A 25 -12.93 10.44 4.83
C PRO A 25 -11.53 10.75 4.25
N LYS A 26 -11.41 11.78 3.41
CA LYS A 26 -10.17 12.10 2.65
C LYS A 26 -9.01 12.51 3.55
N GLU A 27 -9.34 13.08 4.70
CA GLU A 27 -8.41 13.52 5.73
C GLU A 27 -7.83 12.37 6.56
N VAL A 28 -8.42 11.16 6.50
CA VAL A 28 -7.92 10.03 7.27
C VAL A 28 -6.66 9.48 6.60
N ARG A 29 -5.53 9.67 7.30
CA ARG A 29 -4.20 9.18 6.90
C ARG A 29 -3.69 8.04 7.76
N VAL A 30 -4.23 7.91 8.98
CA VAL A 30 -3.97 6.82 9.91
C VAL A 30 -5.31 6.41 10.50
N THR A 31 -5.60 5.11 10.52
CA THR A 31 -6.85 4.60 11.11
C THR A 31 -6.70 4.35 12.60
N ASP A 32 -7.81 4.19 13.32
CA ASP A 32 -7.82 3.85 14.76
C ASP A 32 -7.08 2.55 15.09
N ASN A 33 -6.93 1.65 14.12
CA ASN A 33 -6.19 0.39 14.27
C ASN A 33 -4.67 0.55 14.05
N GLY A 34 -4.19 1.76 13.75
CA GLY A 34 -2.79 2.01 13.40
C GLY A 34 -2.42 1.66 11.96
N ASP A 35 -3.39 1.41 11.09
CA ASP A 35 -3.14 1.23 9.65
C ASP A 35 -2.80 2.58 9.00
N ILE A 36 -1.87 2.59 8.03
CA ILE A 36 -1.57 3.78 7.23
C ILE A 36 -2.48 3.82 6.00
N VAL A 37 -3.01 4.99 5.67
CA VAL A 37 -3.74 5.24 4.43
C VAL A 37 -2.84 6.00 3.46
N ILE A 38 -2.51 5.31 2.38
CA ILE A 38 -1.71 5.74 1.24
C ILE A 38 -2.66 6.32 0.20
N ASP A 39 -2.53 7.60 -0.13
CA ASP A 39 -3.27 8.24 -1.21
C ASP A 39 -2.37 8.38 -2.42
N ILE A 40 -2.62 7.64 -3.49
CA ILE A 40 -1.70 7.52 -4.63
C ILE A 40 -1.20 8.88 -5.19
N ARG A 41 -1.95 9.97 -4.97
CA ARG A 41 -1.56 11.33 -5.37
C ARG A 41 -0.34 11.86 -4.64
N ASP A 42 -0.04 11.39 -3.43
CA ASP A 42 1.20 11.79 -2.75
C ASP A 42 2.45 11.21 -3.43
N MET A 43 2.32 10.27 -4.38
CA MET A 43 3.44 9.85 -5.23
C MET A 43 4.00 11.00 -6.08
N LEU A 44 3.19 12.03 -6.32
CA LEU A 44 3.60 13.19 -7.10
C LEU A 44 4.39 14.21 -6.26
N ASP A 45 4.29 14.12 -4.92
CA ASP A 45 4.89 15.02 -3.94
C ASP A 45 5.57 14.26 -2.78
N GLY A 46 6.89 14.08 -2.87
CA GLY A 46 7.67 13.31 -1.90
C GLY A 46 7.72 13.92 -0.49
N GLU A 47 7.53 15.23 -0.34
CA GLU A 47 7.54 15.87 0.99
C GLU A 47 6.31 15.47 1.81
N ASP A 48 5.15 15.40 1.16
CA ASP A 48 3.90 14.97 1.80
C ASP A 48 3.96 13.48 2.20
N ALA A 49 4.50 12.61 1.35
CA ALA A 49 4.61 11.17 1.64
C ALA A 49 5.47 10.88 2.89
N SER A 50 6.61 11.56 3.04
CA SER A 50 7.48 11.44 4.22
C SER A 50 6.81 11.93 5.50
N LYS A 51 6.08 13.05 5.43
CA LYS A 51 5.32 13.58 6.56
C LYS A 51 4.24 12.60 7.02
N LYS A 52 3.54 11.94 6.10
CA LYS A 52 2.52 10.93 6.44
C LYS A 52 3.10 9.68 7.06
N LEU A 53 4.28 9.26 6.63
CA LEU A 53 5.00 8.17 7.26
C LEU A 53 5.39 8.51 8.71
N GLN A 54 5.84 9.74 8.96
CA GLN A 54 6.13 10.22 10.32
C GLN A 54 4.88 10.29 11.21
N GLU A 55 3.76 10.82 10.69
CA GLU A 55 2.47 10.86 11.40
C GLU A 55 2.03 9.45 11.82
N TRP A 56 2.10 8.49 10.90
CA TRP A 56 1.80 7.08 11.19
C TRP A 56 2.73 6.49 12.26
N ALA A 57 4.03 6.69 12.13
CA ALA A 57 5.02 6.15 13.06
C ALA A 57 4.84 6.71 14.48
N ALA A 58 4.52 8.00 14.60
CA ALA A 58 4.22 8.63 15.88
C ALA A 58 2.99 8.02 16.56
N VAL A 59 1.91 7.74 15.80
CA VAL A 59 0.71 7.08 16.31
C VAL A 59 1.01 5.65 16.78
N ARG A 60 1.87 4.92 16.06
CA ARG A 60 2.21 3.53 16.40
C ARG A 60 3.34 3.38 17.42
N GLY A 61 4.05 4.45 17.74
CA GLY A 61 5.31 4.36 18.50
C GLY A 61 6.39 3.58 17.74
N PHE A 62 6.37 3.61 16.40
CA PHE A 62 7.38 2.99 15.55
C PHE A 62 8.56 3.95 15.37
N ASP A 63 9.78 3.46 15.51
CA ASP A 63 10.98 4.26 15.29
C ASP A 63 11.38 4.24 13.81
N LEU A 64 11.51 5.43 13.22
CA LEU A 64 11.97 5.61 11.84
C LEU A 64 13.45 6.00 11.76
N SER A 65 14.16 6.01 12.90
CA SER A 65 15.58 6.40 12.92
C SER A 65 16.41 5.49 12.00
N GLY A 66 17.32 6.11 11.24
CA GLY A 66 18.17 5.41 10.27
C GLY A 66 17.53 5.14 8.91
N LEU A 67 16.24 5.43 8.70
CA LEU A 67 15.60 5.36 7.39
C LEU A 67 15.76 6.68 6.61
N ASP A 68 16.07 6.57 5.31
CA ASP A 68 15.73 7.63 4.36
C ASP A 68 14.21 7.62 4.15
N LEU A 69 13.52 8.63 4.68
CA LEU A 69 12.06 8.66 4.70
C LEU A 69 11.44 8.77 3.31
N ASN A 70 12.09 9.49 2.40
CA ASN A 70 11.60 9.62 1.02
C ASN A 70 11.70 8.28 0.30
N TYR A 71 12.83 7.58 0.48
CA TYR A 71 13.02 6.25 -0.07
C TYR A 71 12.08 5.22 0.57
N ALA A 72 11.96 5.21 1.90
CA ALA A 72 11.11 4.28 2.64
C ALA A 72 9.63 4.46 2.29
N ALA A 73 9.17 5.71 2.15
CA ALA A 73 7.86 6.01 1.60
C ALA A 73 7.76 5.48 0.16
N ALA A 74 8.65 5.84 -0.75
CA ALA A 74 8.60 5.35 -2.13
C ALA A 74 8.52 3.81 -2.22
N VAL A 75 9.27 3.07 -1.39
CA VAL A 75 9.22 1.61 -1.34
C VAL A 75 7.85 1.11 -0.86
N LEU A 76 7.37 1.57 0.29
CA LEU A 76 6.08 1.15 0.84
C LEU A 76 4.95 1.38 -0.17
N TRP A 77 5.04 2.49 -0.90
CA TRP A 77 4.08 2.89 -1.92
C TRP A 77 4.16 2.03 -3.19
N VAL A 78 5.36 1.82 -3.74
CA VAL A 78 5.57 0.97 -4.93
C VAL A 78 5.07 -0.45 -4.66
N TYR A 79 5.39 -1.02 -3.50
CA TYR A 79 4.94 -2.36 -3.15
C TYR A 79 3.41 -2.44 -3.04
N THR A 80 2.79 -1.50 -2.34
CA THR A 80 1.34 -1.54 -2.11
C THR A 80 0.52 -1.22 -3.36
N VAL A 81 0.96 -0.28 -4.20
CA VAL A 81 0.29 0.05 -5.47
C VAL A 81 0.48 -1.06 -6.50
N ASN A 82 1.67 -1.68 -6.59
CA ASN A 82 1.87 -2.80 -7.51
C ASN A 82 0.99 -4.00 -7.16
N PHE A 83 0.89 -4.35 -5.87
CA PHE A 83 -0.07 -5.39 -5.46
C PHE A 83 -1.52 -4.99 -5.73
N ALA A 84 -1.89 -3.73 -5.49
CA ALA A 84 -3.22 -3.24 -5.81
C ALA A 84 -3.56 -3.30 -7.29
N ARG A 85 -2.60 -3.02 -8.16
CA ARG A 85 -2.75 -3.17 -9.61
C ARG A 85 -2.94 -4.63 -10.01
N GLU A 86 -2.19 -5.55 -9.42
CA GLU A 86 -2.22 -6.97 -9.79
C GLU A 86 -3.52 -7.70 -9.41
N GLU A 87 -4.28 -7.18 -8.45
CA GLU A 87 -5.59 -7.72 -8.04
C GLU A 87 -6.75 -7.26 -8.92
N GLU A 88 -6.56 -6.17 -9.67
CA GLU A 88 -7.62 -5.54 -10.42
C GLU A 88 -7.77 -6.20 -11.81
N PRO A 89 -9.01 -6.45 -12.28
CA PRO A 89 -9.24 -6.92 -13.65
C PRO A 89 -8.50 -6.05 -14.67
N GLU A 90 -8.01 -6.64 -15.75
CA GLU A 90 -7.22 -5.91 -16.77
C GLU A 90 -7.98 -4.72 -17.39
N ASP A 91 -9.32 -4.79 -17.41
CA ASP A 91 -10.23 -3.74 -17.87
C ASP A 91 -10.66 -2.74 -16.77
N SER A 92 -10.09 -2.84 -15.56
CA SER A 92 -10.39 -1.91 -14.47
C SER A 92 -9.88 -0.50 -14.78
N PRO A 93 -10.71 0.55 -14.60
CA PRO A 93 -10.30 1.94 -14.85
C PRO A 93 -9.10 2.37 -13.99
N ILE A 94 -8.85 1.68 -12.88
CA ILE A 94 -7.70 1.92 -11.99
C ILE A 94 -6.34 1.82 -12.72
N HIS A 95 -6.25 0.99 -13.76
CA HIS A 95 -5.01 0.83 -14.52
C HIS A 95 -4.65 2.11 -15.27
N GLU A 96 -5.65 2.75 -15.90
CA GLU A 96 -5.46 4.01 -16.61
C GLU A 96 -5.04 5.13 -15.65
N ASP A 97 -5.60 5.16 -14.44
CA ASP A 97 -5.24 6.15 -13.42
C ASP A 97 -3.84 5.95 -12.84
N ILE A 98 -3.47 4.71 -12.53
CA ILE A 98 -2.10 4.37 -12.14
C ILE A 98 -1.13 4.81 -13.23
N HIS A 99 -1.47 4.58 -14.51
CA HIS A 99 -0.68 5.06 -15.63
C HIS A 99 -0.62 6.59 -15.75
N ALA A 100 -1.72 7.31 -15.53
CA ALA A 100 -1.76 8.78 -15.51
C ALA A 100 -0.83 9.34 -14.43
N LEU A 101 -0.84 8.72 -13.24
CA LEU A 101 0.03 9.11 -12.13
C LEU A 101 1.51 8.88 -12.45
N TYR A 102 1.86 7.76 -13.11
CA TYR A 102 3.24 7.56 -13.60
C TYR A 102 3.66 8.60 -14.63
N ARG A 103 2.73 9.13 -15.44
CA ARG A 103 2.98 10.23 -16.38
C ARG A 103 2.95 11.62 -15.75
N ARG A 104 2.72 11.73 -14.43
CA ARG A 104 2.50 12.98 -13.69
C ARG A 104 1.33 13.81 -14.25
N GLU A 105 0.33 13.13 -14.79
CA GLU A 105 -0.90 13.74 -15.28
C GLU A 105 -1.92 13.87 -14.13
N PRO A 106 -2.76 14.92 -14.12
CA PRO A 106 -3.86 15.01 -13.18
C PRO A 106 -4.81 13.81 -13.32
N SER A 107 -5.22 13.22 -12.20
CA SER A 107 -6.30 12.23 -12.13
C SER A 107 -7.27 12.63 -11.02
N ASP A 108 -8.57 12.53 -11.33
CA ASP A 108 -9.64 12.74 -10.37
C ASP A 108 -9.91 11.50 -9.51
N VAL A 109 -9.15 10.41 -9.73
CA VAL A 109 -9.41 9.15 -9.05
C VAL A 109 -8.95 9.17 -7.61
N ASP A 110 -9.91 8.81 -6.76
CA ASP A 110 -9.71 8.55 -5.36
C ASP A 110 -9.20 7.12 -5.18
N LEU A 111 -7.88 6.95 -5.35
CA LEU A 111 -7.19 5.70 -5.07
C LEU A 111 -6.42 5.83 -3.76
N ARG A 112 -7.15 5.56 -2.68
CA ARG A 112 -6.61 5.42 -1.34
C ARG A 112 -6.55 3.96 -0.96
N ILE A 113 -5.41 3.56 -0.41
CA ILE A 113 -5.10 2.19 -0.01
C ILE A 113 -4.80 2.22 1.49
N ARG A 114 -5.56 1.46 2.27
CA ARG A 114 -5.25 1.19 3.66
C ARG A 114 -4.26 0.03 3.71
N VAL A 115 -3.12 0.23 4.34
CA VAL A 115 -2.08 -0.78 4.55
C VAL A 115 -2.07 -1.16 6.02
N ASP A 116 -2.16 -2.46 6.29
CA ASP A 116 -2.05 -3.01 7.65
C ASP A 116 -0.78 -2.49 8.31
N GLY A 117 -0.91 -1.95 9.52
CA GLY A 117 0.22 -1.28 10.16
C GLY A 117 1.37 -2.23 10.52
N ASP A 118 1.11 -3.52 10.79
CA ASP A 118 2.17 -4.48 11.07
C ASP A 118 2.90 -4.86 9.77
N TYR A 119 2.16 -4.96 8.67
CA TYR A 119 2.76 -5.13 7.34
C TYR A 119 3.62 -3.92 6.94
N ALA A 120 3.14 -2.70 7.17
CA ALA A 120 3.92 -1.49 6.92
C ALA A 120 5.22 -1.48 7.75
N ALA A 121 5.16 -1.85 9.03
CA ALA A 121 6.34 -1.99 9.88
C ALA A 121 7.32 -3.06 9.35
N ALA A 122 6.82 -4.20 8.88
CA ALA A 122 7.64 -5.26 8.30
C ALA A 122 8.38 -4.78 7.03
N VAL A 123 7.68 -4.11 6.12
CA VAL A 123 8.27 -3.54 4.90
C VAL A 123 9.39 -2.53 5.26
N LEU A 124 9.12 -1.60 6.17
CA LEU A 124 10.08 -0.58 6.58
C LEU A 124 11.30 -1.18 7.29
N THR A 125 11.10 -2.24 8.07
CA THR A 125 12.19 -2.99 8.71
C THR A 125 13.07 -3.67 7.66
N SER A 126 12.49 -4.31 6.65
CA SER A 126 13.25 -4.88 5.53
C SER A 126 14.05 -3.81 4.77
N VAL A 127 13.48 -2.62 4.57
CA VAL A 127 14.19 -1.48 3.97
C VAL A 127 15.40 -1.06 4.81
N LEU A 128 15.22 -0.89 6.12
CA LEU A 128 16.30 -0.51 7.05
C LEU A 128 17.45 -1.52 7.01
N GLU A 129 17.13 -2.79 6.95
CA GLU A 129 18.10 -3.88 6.99
C GLU A 129 18.68 -4.25 5.60
N GLY A 130 18.19 -3.62 4.52
CA GLY A 130 18.58 -3.95 3.15
C GLY A 130 18.18 -5.37 2.73
N ARG A 131 17.11 -5.92 3.32
CA ARG A 131 16.60 -7.26 3.02
C ARG A 131 15.52 -7.21 1.93
N PRO A 132 15.33 -8.30 1.17
CA PRO A 132 14.18 -8.44 0.29
C PRO A 132 12.87 -8.28 1.07
N ILE A 133 11.89 -7.60 0.47
CA ILE A 133 10.53 -7.53 1.00
C ILE A 133 9.78 -8.76 0.50
N GLU A 134 9.38 -9.62 1.43
CA GLU A 134 8.59 -10.80 1.10
C GLU A 134 7.11 -10.40 0.97
N PRO A 135 6.44 -10.73 -0.15
CA PRO A 135 4.98 -10.65 -0.19
C PRO A 135 4.43 -11.58 0.88
N GLY A 136 3.56 -11.07 1.77
CA GLY A 136 2.92 -11.87 2.80
C GLY A 136 2.30 -13.14 2.21
N GLU A 137 2.39 -14.26 2.93
CA GLU A 137 1.96 -15.59 2.46
C GLU A 137 0.47 -15.56 2.06
N GLY A 138 0.17 -15.50 0.77
CA GLY A 138 -1.20 -15.59 0.28
C GLY A 138 -1.79 -16.95 0.64
N THR A 139 -2.62 -17.04 1.68
CA THR A 139 -3.28 -18.31 2.00
C THR A 139 -4.35 -18.58 0.94
N ASP A 140 -4.08 -19.58 0.11
CA ASP A 140 -5.07 -20.26 -0.70
C ASP A 140 -6.25 -20.67 0.19
N HIS A 141 -7.45 -20.16 -0.09
CA HIS A 141 -8.69 -20.70 0.45
C HIS A 141 -9.46 -21.41 -0.66
N SER A 142 -8.76 -22.23 -1.45
CA SER A 142 -9.34 -23.41 -2.09
C SER A 142 -9.57 -24.49 -1.03
N SER A 143 -10.60 -24.28 -0.21
CA SER A 143 -11.21 -25.35 0.59
C SER A 143 -12.65 -24.98 0.92
N ARG A 144 -13.56 -25.26 -0.01
CA ARG A 144 -14.69 -26.19 0.18
C ARG A 144 -15.56 -26.28 -1.08
#